data_AF-A0A7C5PML9-F1
#
_entry.id   AF-A0A7C5PML9-F1
#
_cell.length_a   1.000
_cell.length_b   1.000
_cell.length_c   1.000
_cell.angle_alpha   90.00
_cell.angle_beta   90.00
_cell.angle_gamma   90.00
#
_symmetry.space_group_name_H-M   'P 1'
#
loop_
_entity.id
_entity.type
_entity.pdbx_description
1 polymer ?
#
loop_
_entity_poly.entity_id
_entity_poly.type
_entity_poly.pdbx_seq_one_letter_code
_entity_poly.pdbx_strand_id
1 'polypeptide(L)'
;MEEIAKIARKYNVRQLKILTGQRFFLIGIRPEDVNRIIEELTRDMGFNVEPSLHYVQTCVGNTTCKYGTLDSLSLGKKIEDLVYFEKVPAKLKIGVSGCTLNCGEAFIRDIGVFSGGKGWVLVIGGNSGRKPRIGDIVADELSDEQVLDIIKKFLKLYKEKGDYRIEGRYGMSERVARFVER
;
A
#
# COMPACT_ATOMS: atom_id res chain seq x y z
N MET A 1 -15.91 6.91 -9.58
CA MET A 1 -16.83 7.25 -8.46
C MET A 1 -18.27 6.84 -8.76
N GLU A 2 -18.77 7.06 -9.98
CA GLU A 2 -20.15 6.68 -10.37
C GLU A 2 -20.44 5.18 -10.20
N GLU A 3 -19.53 4.30 -10.60
CA GLU A 3 -19.75 2.85 -10.46
C GLU A 3 -19.90 2.42 -8.99
N ILE A 4 -19.09 2.98 -8.08
CA ILE A 4 -19.21 2.73 -6.64
C ILE A 4 -20.57 3.18 -6.12
N ALA A 5 -21.05 4.35 -6.53
CA ALA A 5 -22.35 4.87 -6.13
C ALA A 5 -23.51 4.01 -6.69
N LYS A 6 -23.38 3.52 -7.92
CA LYS A 6 -24.34 2.62 -8.57
C LYS A 6 -24.42 1.28 -7.82
N ILE A 7 -23.29 0.66 -7.51
CA ILE A 7 -23.21 -0.57 -6.70
C ILE A 7 -23.80 -0.34 -5.31
N ALA A 8 -23.46 0.77 -4.65
CA ALA A 8 -23.99 1.10 -3.34
C ALA A 8 -25.52 1.18 -3.31
N ARG A 9 -26.14 1.81 -4.34
CA ARG A 9 -27.60 1.85 -4.48
C ARG A 9 -28.19 0.48 -4.84
N LYS A 10 -27.62 -0.22 -5.84
CA LYS A 10 -28.11 -1.52 -6.33
C LYS A 10 -28.17 -2.57 -5.21
N TYR A 11 -27.18 -2.59 -4.34
CA TYR A 11 -27.05 -3.56 -3.26
C TYR A 11 -27.47 -3.02 -1.89
N ASN A 12 -28.12 -1.86 -1.85
CA ASN A 12 -28.59 -1.20 -0.63
C ASN A 12 -27.52 -1.15 0.49
N VAL A 13 -26.31 -0.74 0.12
CA VAL A 13 -25.17 -0.63 1.03
C VAL A 13 -25.49 0.40 2.11
N ARG A 14 -25.53 -0.05 3.36
CA ARG A 14 -25.98 0.77 4.50
C ARG A 14 -25.01 1.89 4.84
N GLN A 15 -23.71 1.65 4.65
CA GLN A 15 -22.68 2.60 4.99
C GLN A 15 -21.49 2.48 4.03
N LEU A 16 -21.00 3.63 3.59
CA LEU A 16 -19.76 3.75 2.83
C LEU A 16 -18.77 4.57 3.67
N LYS A 17 -17.55 4.02 3.83
CA LYS A 17 -16.47 4.66 4.60
C LYS A 17 -15.26 4.91 3.71
N ILE A 18 -14.73 6.12 3.76
CA ILE A 18 -13.44 6.45 3.15
C ILE A 18 -12.33 6.08 4.13
N LEU A 19 -11.34 5.34 3.66
CA LEU A 19 -10.22 4.84 4.45
C LEU A 19 -8.96 5.66 4.17
N THR A 20 -8.04 5.66 5.15
CA THR A 20 -6.76 6.38 5.06
C THR A 20 -5.93 5.99 3.85
N GLY A 21 -5.94 4.70 3.48
CA GLY A 21 -5.26 4.17 2.30
C GLY A 21 -5.96 4.48 0.96
N GLN A 22 -6.68 5.61 0.87
CA GLN A 22 -7.36 6.10 -0.34
C GLN A 22 -8.36 5.09 -0.94
N ARG A 23 -9.18 4.49 -0.08
CA ARG A 23 -10.12 3.43 -0.45
C ARG A 23 -11.52 3.63 0.09
N PHE A 24 -12.48 3.00 -0.58
CA PHE A 24 -13.84 2.89 -0.12
C PHE A 24 -14.09 1.54 0.53
N PHE A 25 -14.78 1.55 1.66
CA PHE A 25 -15.28 0.36 2.33
C PHE A 25 -16.80 0.37 2.34
N LEU A 26 -17.39 -0.65 1.74
CA LEU A 26 -18.84 -0.84 1.63
C LEU A 26 -19.28 -1.80 2.74
N ILE A 27 -20.14 -1.34 3.64
CA ILE A 27 -20.53 -2.05 4.86
C ILE A 27 -22.01 -2.39 4.83
N GLY A 28 -22.35 -3.59 5.31
CA GLY A 28 -23.73 -4.09 5.36
C GLY A 28 -24.20 -4.78 4.08
N ILE A 29 -23.26 -5.22 3.24
CA ILE A 29 -23.52 -6.10 2.09
C ILE A 29 -23.93 -7.49 2.62
N ARG A 30 -24.97 -8.08 2.03
CA ARG A 30 -25.39 -9.46 2.34
C ARG A 30 -24.37 -10.46 1.79
N PRO A 31 -24.03 -11.54 2.52
CA PRO A 31 -23.02 -12.51 2.08
C PRO A 31 -23.21 -13.05 0.65
N GLU A 32 -24.46 -13.31 0.26
CA GLU A 32 -24.84 -13.82 -1.06
C GLU A 32 -24.59 -12.84 -2.21
N ASP A 33 -24.47 -11.54 -1.93
CA ASP A 33 -24.25 -10.50 -2.93
C ASP A 33 -22.75 -10.21 -3.15
N VAL A 34 -21.86 -10.68 -2.27
CA VAL A 34 -20.42 -10.35 -2.29
C VAL A 34 -19.75 -10.73 -3.61
N ASN A 35 -19.95 -11.97 -4.08
CA ASN A 35 -19.31 -12.43 -5.31
C ASN A 35 -19.81 -11.67 -6.54
N ARG A 36 -21.10 -11.33 -6.60
CA ARG A 36 -21.67 -10.53 -7.69
C ARG A 36 -21.10 -9.11 -7.71
N ILE A 37 -20.94 -8.50 -6.54
CA ILE A 37 -20.32 -7.18 -6.41
C ILE A 37 -18.86 -7.22 -6.86
N ILE A 38 -18.11 -8.26 -6.47
CA ILE A 38 -16.73 -8.46 -6.93
C ILE A 38 -16.72 -8.55 -8.46
N GLU A 39 -17.47 -9.47 -9.07
CA GLU A 39 -17.53 -9.63 -10.53
C GLU A 39 -17.91 -8.34 -11.27
N GLU A 40 -18.82 -7.54 -10.72
CA GLU A 40 -19.20 -6.25 -11.31
C GLU A 40 -18.12 -5.18 -11.18
N LEU A 41 -17.44 -5.10 -10.04
CA LEU A 41 -16.40 -4.09 -9.77
C LEU A 41 -15.04 -4.45 -10.37
N THR A 42 -14.75 -5.74 -10.51
CA THR A 42 -13.43 -6.27 -10.87
C THR A 42 -13.46 -6.92 -12.25
N ARG A 43 -14.48 -6.66 -13.07
CA ARG A 43 -14.57 -7.23 -14.43
C ARG A 43 -13.32 -6.95 -15.26
N ASP A 44 -12.78 -5.75 -15.12
CA ASP A 44 -11.61 -5.26 -15.87
C ASP A 44 -10.34 -5.18 -15.01
N MET A 45 -10.41 -5.58 -13.73
CA MET A 45 -9.31 -5.45 -12.75
C MET A 45 -9.19 -6.75 -11.95
N GLY A 46 -8.03 -7.38 -11.86
CA GLY A 46 -7.90 -8.63 -11.09
C GLY A 46 -8.25 -8.46 -9.60
N PHE A 47 -8.78 -9.51 -8.96
CA PHE A 47 -9.09 -9.54 -7.53
C PHE A 47 -8.12 -10.47 -6.79
N ASN A 48 -7.58 -10.04 -5.65
CA ASN A 48 -6.67 -10.85 -4.84
C ASN A 48 -7.13 -10.90 -3.38
N VAL A 49 -7.18 -12.11 -2.83
CA VAL A 49 -7.53 -12.40 -1.42
C VAL A 49 -6.31 -12.77 -0.57
N GLU A 50 -5.19 -13.12 -1.19
CA GLU A 50 -3.98 -13.50 -0.48
C GLU A 50 -3.27 -12.28 0.12
N PRO A 51 -2.46 -12.45 1.17
CA PRO A 51 -1.59 -11.39 1.67
C PRO A 51 -0.59 -10.93 0.57
N SER A 52 -0.94 -9.81 -0.08
CA SER A 52 -0.11 -9.13 -1.08
C SER A 52 0.01 -7.63 -0.75
N LEU A 53 -0.06 -6.78 -1.76
CA LEU A 53 -0.30 -5.36 -1.59
C LEU A 53 -1.64 -5.13 -0.87
N HIS A 54 -1.58 -4.54 0.33
CA HIS A 54 -2.76 -3.90 0.87
C HIS A 54 -3.03 -2.66 0.03
N TYR A 55 -2.30 -1.55 0.15
CA TYR A 55 -2.50 -0.35 -0.68
C TYR A 55 -1.19 0.43 -0.91
N VAL A 56 -1.16 1.24 -1.96
CA VAL A 56 -0.24 2.36 -2.12
C VAL A 56 -1.00 3.66 -1.85
N GLN A 57 -0.61 4.37 -0.78
CA GLN A 57 -1.15 5.68 -0.46
C GLN A 57 -0.21 6.75 -1.00
N THR A 58 -0.72 7.63 -1.85
CA THR A 58 0.07 8.69 -2.49
C THR A 58 -0.41 10.07 -2.03
N CYS A 59 0.47 11.07 -1.99
CA CYS A 59 -0.01 12.45 -2.07
C CYS A 59 -0.28 12.83 -3.53
N VAL A 60 -0.90 13.99 -3.77
CA VAL A 60 -1.20 14.47 -5.13
C VAL A 60 0.06 14.87 -5.92
N GLY A 61 1.25 14.85 -5.31
CA GLY A 61 2.51 15.11 -6.00
C GLY A 61 2.62 16.53 -6.59
N ASN A 62 3.50 16.69 -7.58
CA ASN A 62 3.70 17.94 -8.32
C ASN A 62 2.67 18.19 -9.42
N THR A 63 1.71 17.27 -9.62
CA THR A 63 0.63 17.45 -10.62
C THR A 63 -0.41 18.47 -10.15
N THR A 64 -0.54 18.69 -8.84
CA THR A 64 -1.52 19.61 -8.25
C THR A 64 -0.97 20.39 -7.05
N CYS A 65 -0.15 19.79 -6.19
CA CYS A 65 0.32 20.47 -4.99
C CYS A 65 1.47 21.43 -5.32
N LYS A 66 1.35 22.70 -4.88
CA LYS A 66 2.41 23.71 -5.01
C LYS A 66 3.73 23.36 -4.30
N TYR A 67 3.69 22.44 -3.33
CA TYR A 67 4.87 21.94 -2.61
C TYR A 67 5.44 20.65 -3.21
N GLY A 68 4.72 20.01 -4.13
CA GLY A 68 5.17 18.78 -4.74
C GLY A 68 6.42 19.03 -5.58
N THR A 69 7.50 18.30 -5.28
CA THR A 69 8.76 18.37 -6.04
C THR A 69 8.84 17.26 -7.08
N LEU A 70 8.30 16.07 -6.78
CA LEU A 70 8.24 14.93 -7.70
C LEU A 70 6.81 14.37 -7.84
N ASP A 71 6.60 13.61 -8.91
CA ASP A 71 5.32 12.98 -9.22
C ASP A 71 5.14 11.68 -8.43
N SER A 72 4.52 11.79 -7.25
CA SER A 72 4.19 10.63 -6.42
C SER A 72 3.09 9.75 -6.99
N LEU A 73 2.22 10.27 -7.88
CA LEU A 73 1.14 9.48 -8.47
C LEU A 73 1.71 8.48 -9.46
N SER A 74 2.57 8.95 -10.38
CA SER A 74 3.23 8.10 -11.37
C SER A 74 4.10 7.04 -10.71
N LEU A 75 4.94 7.40 -9.74
CA LEU A 75 5.76 6.42 -9.01
C LEU A 75 4.88 5.44 -8.21
N GLY A 76 3.85 5.95 -7.54
CA GLY A 76 2.91 5.12 -6.78
C GLY A 76 2.24 4.07 -7.66
N LYS A 77 1.86 4.42 -8.89
CA LYS A 77 1.30 3.47 -9.86
C LYS A 77 2.31 2.40 -10.28
N LYS A 78 3.55 2.79 -10.60
CA LYS A 78 4.63 1.83 -10.93
C LYS A 78 4.90 0.85 -9.78
N ILE A 79 4.88 1.34 -8.53
CA ILE A 79 5.03 0.49 -7.35
C ILE A 79 3.81 -0.43 -7.17
N GLU A 80 2.59 0.07 -7.38
CA GLU A 80 1.38 -0.77 -7.33
C GLU A 80 1.50 -1.94 -8.32
N ASP A 81 1.82 -1.67 -9.57
CA ASP A 81 1.94 -2.69 -10.62
C ASP A 81 3.04 -3.72 -10.31
N LEU A 82 4.13 -3.29 -9.66
CA LEU A 82 5.21 -4.18 -9.21
C LEU A 82 4.78 -5.14 -8.09
N VAL A 83 3.88 -4.71 -7.19
CA VAL A 83 3.58 -5.44 -5.94
C VAL A 83 2.21 -6.13 -5.96
N TYR A 84 1.29 -5.73 -6.84
CA TYR A 84 -0.13 -6.12 -6.78
C TYR A 84 -0.37 -7.64 -6.68
N PHE A 85 0.43 -8.43 -7.40
CA PHE A 85 0.32 -9.90 -7.43
C PHE A 85 1.43 -10.63 -6.66
N GLU A 86 2.20 -9.91 -5.85
CA GLU A 86 3.27 -10.51 -5.06
C GLU A 86 2.70 -11.18 -3.80
N LYS A 87 2.86 -12.49 -3.68
CA LYS A 87 2.56 -13.22 -2.44
C LYS A 87 3.68 -12.99 -1.45
N VAL A 88 3.35 -12.42 -0.29
CA VAL A 88 4.31 -12.08 0.78
C VAL A 88 3.82 -12.61 2.12
N PRO A 89 4.71 -12.72 3.14
CA PRO A 89 4.31 -13.19 4.46
C PRO A 89 3.09 -12.45 5.00
N ALA A 90 3.11 -11.11 4.98
CA ALA A 90 2.03 -10.27 5.48
C ALA A 90 1.73 -9.11 4.53
N LYS A 91 0.46 -8.66 4.54
CA LYS A 91 -0.04 -7.58 3.68
C LYS A 91 0.80 -6.29 3.79
N LEU A 92 1.09 -5.65 2.66
CA LEU A 92 1.95 -4.48 2.57
C LEU A 92 1.16 -3.17 2.48
N LYS A 93 1.49 -2.20 3.33
CA LYS A 93 1.04 -0.81 3.19
C LYS A 93 2.20 0.02 2.69
N ILE A 94 2.00 0.74 1.59
CA ILE A 94 3.03 1.56 0.96
C ILE A 94 2.61 3.02 1.01
N GLY A 95 3.55 3.93 1.25
CA GLY A 95 3.31 5.39 1.20
C GLY A 95 4.27 6.07 0.24
N VAL A 96 3.78 6.95 -0.62
CA VAL A 96 4.59 7.72 -1.58
C VAL A 96 4.26 9.20 -1.48
N SER A 97 5.26 10.02 -1.21
CA SER A 97 5.10 11.46 -1.00
C SER A 97 5.98 12.27 -1.95
N GLY A 98 5.39 13.12 -2.78
CA GLY A 98 6.13 13.96 -3.72
C GLY A 98 7.00 15.06 -3.09
N CYS A 99 7.12 15.16 -1.77
CA CYS A 99 7.98 16.11 -1.04
C CYS A 99 8.18 15.66 0.42
N THR A 100 9.00 16.40 1.17
CA THR A 100 9.37 16.12 2.57
C THR A 100 8.24 16.34 3.59
N LEU A 101 7.15 17.02 3.23
CA LEU A 101 5.95 17.14 4.08
C LEU A 101 5.28 15.78 4.35
N ASN A 102 5.59 14.80 3.50
CA ASN A 102 5.32 13.39 3.75
C ASN A 102 3.84 13.02 3.98
N CYS A 103 2.92 13.62 3.23
CA CYS A 103 1.48 13.36 3.36
C CYS A 103 1.07 11.90 3.05
N GLY A 104 1.90 11.14 2.33
CA GLY A 104 1.75 9.69 2.12
C GLY A 104 2.21 8.85 3.31
N GLU A 105 2.73 9.47 4.37
CA GLU A 105 3.10 8.87 5.66
C GLU A 105 4.21 7.81 5.54
N ALA A 106 5.21 8.02 4.69
CA ALA A 106 6.24 7.03 4.31
C ALA A 106 6.89 6.30 5.50
N PHE A 107 7.17 7.02 6.60
CA PHE A 107 7.86 6.46 7.77
C PHE A 107 7.07 5.42 8.58
N ILE A 108 5.75 5.37 8.46
CA ILE A 108 4.90 4.42 9.23
C ILE A 108 4.31 3.32 8.35
N ARG A 109 4.81 3.22 7.12
CA ARG A 109 4.40 2.25 6.10
C ARG A 109 5.42 1.13 6.03
N ASP A 110 4.98 -0.06 5.61
CA ASP A 110 5.87 -1.21 5.47
C ASP A 110 7.00 -0.88 4.47
N ILE A 111 6.66 -0.13 3.40
CA ILE A 111 7.58 0.53 2.47
C ILE A 111 7.14 1.99 2.28
N GLY A 112 8.06 2.95 2.38
CA GLY A 112 7.80 4.37 2.23
C GLY A 112 8.74 5.01 1.22
N VAL A 113 8.26 5.95 0.43
CA VAL A 113 9.08 6.73 -0.49
C VAL A 113 8.71 8.20 -0.37
N PHE A 114 9.67 9.10 -0.30
CA PHE A 114 9.40 10.53 -0.40
C PHE A 114 10.49 11.29 -1.14
N SER A 115 10.16 12.43 -1.76
CA SER A 115 11.16 13.26 -2.42
C SER A 115 12.00 14.02 -1.38
N GLY A 116 13.31 13.79 -1.39
CA GLY A 116 14.30 14.48 -0.55
C GLY A 116 14.90 15.74 -1.20
N GLY A 117 14.35 16.18 -2.34
CA GLY A 117 14.81 17.36 -3.08
C GLY A 117 15.83 17.06 -4.20
N LYS A 118 16.70 16.06 -4.03
CA LYS A 118 17.65 15.60 -5.06
C LYS A 118 17.25 14.30 -5.77
N GLY A 119 16.20 13.66 -5.28
CA GLY A 119 15.73 12.35 -5.72
C GLY A 119 14.78 11.77 -4.70
N TRP A 120 14.49 10.48 -4.83
CA TRP A 120 13.68 9.75 -3.87
C TRP A 120 14.51 9.25 -2.68
N VAL A 121 13.88 9.28 -1.51
CA VAL A 121 14.35 8.67 -0.28
C VAL A 121 13.46 7.46 -0.01
N LEU A 122 14.07 6.29 0.12
CA LEU A 122 13.40 5.02 0.38
C LEU A 122 13.50 4.67 1.86
N VAL A 123 12.35 4.34 2.43
CA VAL A 123 12.15 3.96 3.83
C VAL A 123 11.56 2.55 3.89
N ILE A 124 12.06 1.68 4.76
CA ILE A 124 11.55 0.31 4.94
C ILE A 124 11.35 0.03 6.44
N GLY A 125 10.32 -0.75 6.79
CA GLY A 125 10.15 -1.24 8.16
C GLY A 125 9.24 -0.40 9.04
N GLY A 126 8.46 0.52 8.49
CA GLY A 126 7.48 1.28 9.26
C GLY A 126 6.26 0.45 9.63
N ASN A 127 5.61 0.77 10.75
CA ASN A 127 4.34 0.18 11.14
C ASN A 127 3.55 1.11 12.06
N SER A 128 2.29 1.39 11.69
CA SER A 128 1.31 2.11 12.52
C SER A 128 0.36 1.20 13.31
N GLY A 129 0.66 -0.11 13.37
CA GLY A 129 -0.19 -1.11 14.03
C GLY A 129 0.07 -1.25 15.53
N ARG A 130 -0.29 -2.43 16.06
CA ARG A 130 -0.21 -2.77 17.50
C ARG A 130 1.16 -2.56 18.13
N LYS A 131 2.24 -2.82 17.40
CA LYS A 131 3.63 -2.54 17.78
C LYS A 131 4.19 -1.49 16.81
N PRO A 132 4.04 -0.19 17.12
CA PRO A 132 4.49 0.86 16.22
C PRO A 132 5.99 0.81 15.98
N ARG A 133 6.43 1.18 14.78
CA ARG A 133 7.84 1.33 14.41
C ARG A 133 7.97 2.43 13.37
N ILE A 134 8.99 3.26 13.52
CA ILE A 134 9.42 4.19 12.47
C ILE A 134 10.34 3.43 11.52
N GLY A 135 10.07 3.52 10.22
CA GLY A 135 10.90 2.90 9.20
C GLY A 135 12.27 3.56 9.07
N ASP A 136 13.24 2.80 8.59
CA ASP A 136 14.61 3.26 8.41
C ASP A 136 14.80 3.76 6.98
N ILE A 137 15.51 4.88 6.83
CA ILE A 137 15.98 5.31 5.52
C ILE A 137 17.07 4.31 5.09
N VAL A 138 16.81 3.58 4.00
CA VAL A 138 17.74 2.55 3.49
C VAL A 138 18.54 3.05 2.30
N ALA A 139 18.07 4.09 1.60
CA ALA A 139 18.73 4.72 0.49
C ALA A 139 18.09 6.08 0.16
N ASP A 140 18.85 6.99 -0.45
CA ASP A 140 18.42 8.31 -0.86
C ASP A 140 19.00 8.72 -2.23
N GLU A 141 18.62 9.92 -2.70
CA GLU A 141 19.02 10.47 -4.00
C GLU A 141 18.73 9.54 -5.19
N LEU A 142 17.64 8.75 -5.11
CA LEU A 142 17.31 7.71 -6.09
C LEU A 142 16.46 8.23 -7.26
N SER A 143 16.64 7.61 -8.43
CA SER A 143 15.68 7.66 -9.55
C SER A 143 14.48 6.73 -9.33
N ASP A 144 13.43 6.88 -10.14
CA ASP A 144 12.27 5.97 -10.15
C ASP A 144 12.71 4.50 -10.32
N GLU A 145 13.60 4.23 -11.28
CA GLU A 145 14.08 2.89 -11.61
C GLU A 145 14.87 2.28 -10.46
N GLN A 146 15.69 3.08 -9.77
CA GLN A 146 16.45 2.63 -8.60
C GLN A 146 15.52 2.31 -7.43
N VAL A 147 14.49 3.12 -7.18
CA VAL A 147 13.46 2.83 -6.17
C VAL A 147 12.79 1.48 -6.48
N LEU A 148 12.34 1.28 -7.71
CA LEU A 148 11.65 0.05 -8.13
C LEU A 148 12.55 -1.18 -8.02
N ASP A 149 13.83 -1.07 -8.42
CA ASP A 149 14.81 -2.15 -8.32
C ASP A 149 15.09 -2.55 -6.86
N ILE A 150 15.28 -1.57 -5.97
CA ILE A 150 15.50 -1.85 -4.54
C ILE A 150 14.25 -2.48 -3.92
N ILE A 151 13.05 -1.96 -4.20
CA ILE A 151 11.79 -2.56 -3.73
C ILE A 151 11.68 -4.01 -4.21
N LYS A 152 11.96 -4.28 -5.49
CA LYS A 152 11.92 -5.64 -6.05
C LYS A 152 12.89 -6.59 -5.34
N LYS A 153 14.12 -6.13 -5.10
CA LYS A 153 15.14 -6.91 -4.36
C LYS A 153 14.72 -7.16 -2.91
N PHE A 154 14.19 -6.15 -2.24
CA PHE A 154 13.67 -6.28 -0.88
C PHE A 154 12.51 -7.29 -0.82
N LEU A 155 11.55 -7.21 -1.73
CA LEU A 155 10.42 -8.15 -1.79
C LEU A 155 10.88 -9.57 -2.03
N LYS A 156 11.88 -9.78 -2.90
CA LYS A 156 12.50 -11.10 -3.08
C LYS A 156 13.05 -11.64 -1.75
N LEU A 157 13.84 -10.83 -1.04
CA LEU A 157 14.43 -11.21 0.25
C LEU A 157 13.36 -11.50 1.31
N TYR A 158 12.33 -10.66 1.42
CA TYR A 158 11.24 -10.82 2.38
C TYR A 158 10.39 -12.05 2.08
N LYS A 159 10.16 -12.38 0.81
CA LYS A 159 9.49 -13.61 0.40
C LYS A 159 10.27 -14.86 0.76
N GLU A 160 11.59 -14.83 0.59
CA GLU A 160 12.49 -15.97 0.83
C GLU A 160 12.74 -16.23 2.31
N LYS A 161 12.86 -15.17 3.12
CA LYS A 161 13.31 -15.27 4.52
C LYS A 161 12.24 -14.92 5.56
N GLY A 162 11.14 -14.33 5.14
CA GLY A 162 10.07 -13.91 6.05
C GLY A 162 9.23 -15.09 6.54
N ASP A 163 8.73 -14.99 7.76
CA ASP A 163 7.91 -16.04 8.38
C ASP A 163 6.42 -15.92 8.01
N TYR A 164 5.93 -16.89 7.25
CA TYR A 164 4.52 -16.99 6.83
C TYR A 164 3.60 -17.56 7.92
N ARG A 165 4.16 -18.11 9.00
CA ARG A 165 3.36 -18.77 10.03
C ARG A 165 2.52 -17.77 10.80
N ILE A 166 1.33 -18.22 11.17
CA ILE A 166 0.34 -17.47 11.94
C ILE A 166 0.40 -18.00 13.38
N GLU A 167 1.07 -17.31 14.30
CA GLU A 167 1.23 -17.78 15.69
C GLU A 167 0.35 -17.02 16.70
N GLY A 168 -0.40 -17.74 17.54
CA GLY A 168 -1.19 -17.21 18.66
C GLY A 168 -2.66 -16.88 18.36
N ARG A 169 -3.43 -16.48 19.38
CA ARG A 169 -4.89 -16.20 19.32
C ARG A 169 -5.28 -15.08 18.34
N TYR A 170 -4.31 -14.25 17.97
CA TYR A 170 -4.40 -13.17 16.97
C TYR A 170 -3.31 -13.31 15.90
N GLY A 171 -2.88 -14.54 15.61
CA GLY A 171 -1.66 -14.77 14.86
C GLY A 171 -1.59 -13.94 13.58
N MET A 172 -0.46 -13.28 13.41
CA MET A 172 -0.12 -12.55 12.22
C MET A 172 1.21 -13.10 11.74
N SER A 173 1.30 -13.34 10.45
CA SER A 173 2.57 -13.53 9.76
C SER A 173 3.51 -12.35 10.02
N GLU A 174 4.80 -12.61 9.90
CA GLU A 174 5.84 -11.63 10.17
C GLU A 174 5.66 -10.40 9.28
N ARG A 175 5.47 -9.23 9.89
CA ARG A 175 5.40 -7.96 9.16
C ARG A 175 6.79 -7.47 8.80
N VAL A 176 6.91 -6.66 7.75
CA VAL A 176 8.17 -6.02 7.34
C VAL A 176 8.89 -5.35 8.51
N ALA A 177 8.16 -4.63 9.37
CA ALA A 177 8.70 -3.98 10.56
C ALA A 177 9.30 -4.92 11.63
N ARG A 178 9.02 -6.22 11.59
CA ARG A 178 9.67 -7.24 12.44
C ARG A 178 10.79 -7.93 11.69
N PHE A 179 10.57 -8.20 10.40
CA PHE A 179 11.57 -8.79 9.53
C PHE A 179 12.89 -8.01 9.51
N VAL A 180 12.82 -6.67 9.47
CA VAL A 180 14.03 -5.81 9.45
C VAL A 180 14.73 -5.63 10.80
N GLU A 181 14.15 -6.12 11.91
CA GLU A 181 14.78 -6.04 13.24
C GLU A 181 15.67 -7.24 13.54
N ARG A 182 15.76 -8.20 12.60
CA ARG A 182 16.51 -9.46 12.75
C ARG A 182 17.94 -9.36 12.28
#